data_AF-A0A7J0GMZ3-F1
#
_entry.id   AF-A0A7J0GMZ3-F1
#
_cell.length_a   1.000
_cell.length_b   1.000
_cell.length_c   1.000
_cell.angle_alpha   90.00
_cell.angle_beta   90.00
_cell.angle_gamma   90.00
#
_symmetry.space_group_name_H-M   'P 1'
#
loop_
_entity.id
_entity.type
_entity.pdbx_description
1 polymer ?
#
loop_
_entity_poly.entity_id
_entity_poly.type
_entity_poly.pdbx_seq_one_letter_code
_entity_poly.pdbx_strand_id
1 'polypeptide(L)'
;MLKSQALKGTEENVMIKNVEPDQIAKVVSLCTGIPVSRLGQNEEERLIGLAKRLHQRIVQGESVCAVAAAMLRSRAGLGRPKQPIGSFLFLGPTGVGKTKLAKALAEQLLTMRSC
;
A
#
# COMPACT_ATOMS: atom_id res chain seq x y z
N MET A 1 11.85 52.61 9.13
CA MET A 1 12.31 51.96 7.88
C MET A 1 12.35 50.46 8.08
N LEU A 2 11.24 49.77 7.83
CA LEU A 2 11.17 48.30 7.77
C LEU A 2 10.63 47.98 6.38
N LYS A 3 11.50 47.51 5.48
CA LYS A 3 11.14 47.17 4.10
C LYS A 3 10.58 45.76 4.05
N SER A 4 9.33 45.71 3.61
CA SER A 4 8.55 44.58 3.14
C SER A 4 9.26 43.82 2.01
N GLN A 5 9.31 42.48 2.09
CA GLN A 5 9.42 41.57 0.93
C GLN A 5 8.62 40.30 1.29
N ALA A 6 7.34 40.21 0.94
CA ALA A 6 6.79 39.81 -0.36
C ALA A 6 6.92 38.29 -0.62
N LEU A 7 5.81 37.59 -0.36
CA LEU A 7 5.51 36.25 -0.85
C LEU A 7 5.60 36.25 -2.39
N LYS A 8 6.69 35.70 -2.93
CA LYS A 8 6.78 35.38 -4.36
C LYS A 8 6.07 34.05 -4.60
N GLY A 9 4.80 34.15 -5.02
CA GLY A 9 4.18 33.09 -5.80
C GLY A 9 5.02 32.87 -7.06
N THR A 10 5.49 31.65 -7.26
CA THR A 10 6.22 31.28 -8.46
C THR A 10 5.38 30.27 -9.20
N GLU A 11 4.60 30.78 -10.13
CA GLU A 11 4.13 30.08 -11.32
C GLU A 11 5.39 29.69 -12.13
N GLU A 12 6.07 28.61 -11.78
CA GLU A 12 7.07 28.02 -12.66
C GLU A 12 6.37 27.07 -13.61
N ASN A 13 6.07 27.59 -14.81
CA ASN A 13 5.81 26.78 -15.98
C ASN A 13 7.13 26.07 -16.35
N VAL A 14 7.46 25.00 -15.62
CA VAL A 14 8.66 24.21 -15.88
C VAL A 14 8.39 23.42 -17.17
N MET A 15 8.94 23.90 -18.29
CA MET A 15 9.13 23.07 -19.48
C MET A 15 10.11 21.94 -19.12
N ILE A 16 9.56 20.84 -18.61
CA ILE A 16 10.31 19.61 -18.37
C ILE A 16 10.62 19.00 -19.74
N LYS A 17 11.86 19.13 -20.21
CA LYS A 17 12.29 18.56 -21.50
C LYS A 17 12.29 17.02 -21.49
N ASN A 18 12.55 16.41 -20.33
CA ASN A 18 12.56 14.96 -20.13
C ASN A 18 11.88 14.61 -18.80
N VAL A 19 10.90 13.70 -18.84
CA VAL A 19 10.18 13.23 -17.65
C VAL A 19 10.92 12.03 -17.06
N GLU A 20 11.46 12.19 -15.85
CA GLU A 20 12.12 11.11 -15.11
C GLU A 20 11.09 10.28 -14.30
N PRO A 21 11.35 8.97 -14.03
CA PRO A 21 10.44 8.10 -13.29
C PRO A 21 10.03 8.65 -11.91
N ASP A 22 10.96 9.34 -11.24
CA ASP A 22 10.71 9.96 -9.93
C ASP A 22 9.69 11.10 -9.98
N GLN A 23 9.64 11.84 -11.09
CA GLN A 23 8.66 12.90 -11.28
C GLN A 23 7.25 12.32 -11.48
N ILE A 24 7.15 11.22 -12.25
CA ILE A 24 5.89 10.47 -12.44
C ILE A 24 5.43 9.92 -11.09
N ALA A 25 6.33 9.28 -10.33
CA ALA A 25 6.03 8.74 -9.02
C ALA A 25 5.49 9.81 -8.05
N LYS A 26 6.06 11.02 -8.08
CA LYS A 26 5.62 12.15 -7.24
C LYS A 26 4.19 12.59 -7.57
N VAL A 27 3.86 12.75 -8.87
CA VAL A 27 2.51 13.13 -9.31
C VAL A 27 1.50 12.03 -9.03
N VAL A 28 1.83 10.77 -9.31
CA VAL A 28 0.96 9.62 -9.03
C VAL A 28 0.72 9.49 -7.53
N SER A 29 1.73 9.71 -6.70
CA SER A 29 1.58 9.70 -5.24
C SER A 29 0.69 10.84 -4.74
N LEU A 30 0.73 12.02 -5.37
CA LEU A 30 -0.16 13.14 -5.03
C LEU A 30 -1.61 12.85 -5.42
N CYS A 31 -1.83 12.27 -6.60
CA CYS A 31 -3.17 11.95 -7.09
C CYS A 31 -3.82 10.76 -6.36
N THR A 32 -3.03 9.75 -5.97
CA THR A 32 -3.54 8.52 -5.34
C THR A 32 -3.42 8.53 -3.82
N GLY A 33 -2.60 9.42 -3.26
CA GLY A 33 -2.18 9.37 -1.86
C GLY A 33 -1.21 8.22 -1.54
N ILE A 34 -0.77 7.42 -2.52
CA ILE A 34 0.06 6.22 -2.28
C ILE A 34 1.52 6.51 -2.65
N PRO A 35 2.48 6.48 -1.70
CA PRO A 35 3.88 6.83 -1.93
C PRO A 35 4.64 5.78 -2.74
N VAL A 36 4.69 5.95 -4.06
CA VAL A 36 5.24 4.98 -5.04
C VAL A 36 6.71 4.63 -4.78
N SER A 37 7.54 5.61 -4.39
CA SER A 37 8.99 5.44 -4.18
C SER A 37 9.37 4.59 -2.96
N ARG A 38 8.42 4.25 -2.07
CA ARG A 38 8.65 3.38 -0.90
C ARG A 38 7.96 2.01 -0.99
N LEU A 39 7.21 1.74 -2.07
CA LEU A 39 6.43 0.51 -2.20
C LEU A 39 7.30 -0.72 -2.47
N GLY A 40 8.30 -0.62 -3.36
CA GLY A 40 9.01 -1.80 -3.89
C GLY A 40 9.76 -2.63 -2.83
N GLN A 41 10.72 -2.01 -2.14
CA GLN A 41 11.64 -2.75 -1.26
C GLN A 41 11.04 -3.11 0.11
N ASN A 42 10.26 -2.22 0.73
CA ASN A 42 9.65 -2.49 2.04
C ASN A 42 8.55 -3.55 1.98
N GLU A 43 7.88 -3.70 0.86
CA GLU A 43 6.72 -4.58 0.76
C GLU A 43 7.13 -6.06 0.62
N GLU A 44 8.26 -6.35 -0.04
CA GLU A 44 8.77 -7.71 -0.19
C GLU A 44 9.17 -8.34 1.16
N GLU A 45 9.92 -7.61 1.98
CA GLU A 45 10.25 -8.04 3.35
C GLU A 45 9.00 -8.24 4.22
N ARG A 46 8.00 -7.37 4.04
CA ARG A 46 6.70 -7.51 4.71
C ARG A 46 5.96 -8.76 4.24
N LEU A 47 6.05 -9.15 2.96
CA LEU A 47 5.37 -10.34 2.45
C LEU A 47 5.97 -11.65 2.96
N ILE A 48 7.30 -11.78 3.03
CA ILE A 48 8.01 -13.02 3.41
C ILE A 48 7.55 -13.56 4.79
N GLY A 49 7.19 -12.67 5.72
CA GLY A 49 6.71 -13.05 7.06
C GLY A 49 5.20 -12.84 7.30
N LEU A 50 4.42 -12.45 6.30
CA LEU A 50 3.03 -12.01 6.46
C LEU A 50 2.15 -13.09 7.09
N ALA A 51 2.21 -14.32 6.58
CA ALA A 51 1.37 -15.42 7.06
C ALA A 51 1.63 -15.75 8.54
N LYS A 52 2.90 -15.76 8.96
CA LYS A 52 3.30 -16.03 10.35
C LYS A 52 2.79 -14.95 11.30
N ARG A 53 2.91 -13.67 10.92
CA ARG A 53 2.44 -12.54 11.74
C ARG A 53 0.91 -12.49 11.85
N LEU A 54 0.20 -12.87 10.79
CA LEU A 54 -1.26 -12.98 10.83
C LEU A 54 -1.73 -14.16 11.69
N HIS A 55 -1.05 -15.32 11.63
CA HIS A 55 -1.35 -16.49 12.47
C HIS A 55 -1.19 -16.20 13.98
N GLN A 56 -0.27 -15.31 14.37
CA GLN A 56 -0.11 -14.93 15.78
C GLN A 56 -1.34 -14.20 16.36
N ARG A 57 -2.14 -13.54 15.52
CA ARG A 57 -3.26 -12.69 15.94
C ARG A 57 -4.63 -13.31 15.68
N ILE A 58 -4.71 -14.33 14.82
CA ILE A 58 -5.95 -14.88 14.28
C ILE A 58 -5.88 -16.41 14.35
N VAL A 59 -6.91 -17.01 14.95
CA VAL A 59 -6.95 -18.45 15.25
C VAL A 59 -7.25 -19.29 14.00
N GLN A 60 -7.99 -18.75 13.02
CA GLN A 60 -8.29 -19.45 11.78
C GLN A 60 -7.13 -19.40 10.78
N GLY A 61 -6.40 -20.50 10.64
CA GLY A 61 -5.29 -20.62 9.69
C GLY A 61 -5.71 -20.59 8.22
N GLU A 62 -6.87 -21.17 7.87
CA GLU A 62 -7.35 -21.26 6.48
C GLU A 62 -7.52 -19.86 5.84
N SER A 63 -8.18 -18.96 6.55
CA SER A 63 -8.39 -17.57 6.12
C SER A 63 -7.06 -16.83 5.91
N VAL A 64 -6.07 -17.08 6.78
CA VAL A 64 -4.75 -16.46 6.67
C VAL A 64 -3.97 -17.01 5.47
N CYS A 65 -4.00 -18.33 5.27
CA CYS A 65 -3.35 -18.99 4.13
C CYS A 65 -3.93 -18.52 2.78
N ALA A 66 -5.25 -18.41 2.67
CA ALA A 66 -5.91 -17.94 1.46
C ALA A 66 -5.49 -16.51 1.08
N VAL A 67 -5.43 -15.60 2.06
CA VAL A 67 -5.00 -14.22 1.86
C VAL A 67 -3.52 -14.15 1.51
N ALA A 68 -2.66 -14.87 2.23
CA ALA A 68 -1.22 -14.90 1.94
C ALA A 68 -0.93 -15.43 0.53
N ALA A 69 -1.61 -16.49 0.11
CA ALA A 69 -1.46 -17.07 -1.23
C ALA A 69 -1.87 -16.08 -2.34
N ALA A 70 -2.97 -15.33 -2.15
CA ALA A 70 -3.38 -14.32 -3.13
C ALA A 70 -2.37 -13.17 -3.25
N MET A 71 -1.83 -12.70 -2.12
CA MET A 71 -0.80 -11.66 -2.11
C MET A 71 0.48 -12.12 -2.81
N LEU A 72 0.93 -13.34 -2.54
CA LEU A 72 2.09 -13.95 -3.21
C LEU A 72 1.86 -14.11 -4.73
N ARG A 73 0.69 -14.59 -5.15
CA ARG A 73 0.34 -14.71 -6.57
C ARG A 73 0.38 -13.36 -7.29
N SER A 74 -0.16 -12.32 -6.67
CA SER A 74 -0.14 -10.98 -7.26
C SER A 74 1.29 -10.43 -7.38
N ARG A 75 2.18 -10.76 -6.45
CA ARG A 75 3.59 -10.34 -6.48
C ARG A 75 4.40 -11.11 -7.50
N ALA A 76 4.14 -12.40 -7.65
CA ALA A 76 4.76 -13.25 -8.67
C ALA A 76 4.29 -12.93 -10.10
N GLY A 77 3.43 -11.91 -10.30
CA GLY A 77 2.86 -11.58 -11.60
C GLY A 77 1.86 -12.63 -12.11
N LEU A 78 1.47 -13.59 -11.27
CA LEU A 78 0.50 -14.65 -11.60
C LEU A 78 -0.96 -14.18 -11.44
N GLY A 79 -1.16 -12.91 -11.04
CA GLY A 79 -2.45 -12.26 -10.96
C GLY A 79 -2.95 -11.74 -12.32
N ARG A 80 -4.25 -11.46 -12.42
CA ARG A 80 -4.83 -10.86 -13.64
C ARG A 80 -4.69 -9.33 -13.59
N PRO A 81 -4.16 -8.67 -14.63
CA PRO A 81 -3.86 -7.23 -14.60
C PRO A 81 -5.10 -6.32 -14.52
N LYS A 82 -6.29 -6.83 -14.87
CA LYS A 82 -7.57 -6.09 -14.78
C LYS A 82 -8.41 -6.45 -13.55
N GLN A 83 -7.83 -7.14 -12.57
CA GLN A 83 -8.55 -7.59 -11.38
C GLN A 83 -7.83 -7.17 -10.11
N PRO A 84 -8.56 -6.98 -8.99
CA PRO A 84 -7.92 -6.72 -7.71
C PRO A 84 -7.04 -7.91 -7.28
N ILE A 85 -6.04 -7.60 -6.45
CA ILE A 85 -5.08 -8.56 -5.86
C ILE A 85 -5.78 -9.77 -5.24
N GLY A 86 -6.94 -9.55 -4.62
CA GLY A 86 -7.85 -10.59 -4.16
C GLY A 86 -9.17 -10.00 -3.70
N SER A 87 -10.26 -10.72 -3.92
CA SER A 87 -11.58 -10.42 -3.36
C SER A 87 -11.92 -11.53 -2.37
N PHE A 88 -12.14 -11.17 -1.11
CA PHE A 88 -12.36 -12.13 -0.03
C PHE A 88 -13.71 -11.88 0.61
N LEU A 89 -14.48 -12.95 0.79
CA LEU A 89 -15.72 -12.95 1.56
C LEU A 89 -15.53 -13.85 2.78
N PHE A 90 -15.46 -13.26 3.97
CA PHE A 90 -15.29 -14.02 5.21
C PHE A 90 -16.66 -14.35 5.82
N LEU A 91 -17.06 -15.63 5.80
CA LEU A 91 -18.35 -16.13 6.29
C LEU A 91 -18.22 -17.00 7.54
N GLY A 92 -19.18 -16.91 8.46
CA GLY A 92 -19.30 -17.79 9.63
C GLY A 92 -19.61 -17.07 10.95
N PRO A 93 -19.51 -17.76 12.10
CA PRO A 93 -19.93 -17.22 13.41
C PRO A 93 -19.11 -16.01 13.86
N THR A 94 -19.70 -15.19 14.74
CA THR A 94 -19.06 -14.01 15.33
C THR A 94 -17.91 -14.44 16.27
N GLY A 95 -16.92 -13.56 16.48
CA GLY A 95 -15.82 -13.81 17.42
C GLY A 95 -14.60 -14.57 16.89
N VAL A 96 -14.65 -15.20 15.70
CA VAL A 96 -13.52 -15.98 15.13
C VAL A 96 -12.40 -15.13 14.51
N GLY A 97 -12.52 -13.80 14.52
CA GLY A 97 -11.46 -12.90 14.06
C GLY A 97 -11.50 -12.46 12.60
N LYS A 98 -12.63 -12.62 11.89
CA LYS A 98 -12.80 -12.17 10.48
C LYS A 98 -12.49 -10.69 10.26
N THR A 99 -13.13 -9.84 11.05
CA THR A 99 -12.89 -8.38 11.01
C THR A 99 -11.48 -8.03 11.47
N LYS A 100 -10.92 -8.83 12.40
CA LYS A 100 -9.56 -8.66 12.91
C LYS A 100 -8.51 -9.00 11.84
N LEU A 101 -8.80 -9.97 10.96
CA LEU A 101 -7.99 -10.29 9.79
C LEU A 101 -7.95 -9.13 8.79
N ALA A 102 -9.09 -8.52 8.47
CA ALA A 102 -9.12 -7.35 7.58
C ALA A 102 -8.31 -6.17 8.14
N LYS A 103 -8.45 -5.87 9.44
CA LYS A 103 -7.67 -4.82 10.12
C LYS A 103 -6.17 -5.13 10.13
N ALA A 104 -5.79 -6.35 10.51
CA ALA A 104 -4.39 -6.76 10.54
C ALA A 104 -3.76 -6.74 9.14
N LEU A 105 -4.52 -7.11 8.10
CA LEU A 105 -4.06 -7.02 6.71
C LEU A 105 -3.80 -5.57 6.30
N ALA A 106 -4.72 -4.66 6.63
CA ALA A 106 -4.54 -3.23 6.37
C ALA A 106 -3.32 -2.66 7.11
N GLU A 107 -3.09 -3.03 8.37
CA GLU A 107 -1.90 -2.61 9.11
C GLU A 107 -0.59 -3.14 8.49
N GLN A 108 -0.60 -4.29 7.83
CA GLN A 108 0.63 -4.85 7.25
C GLN A 108 0.94 -4.29 5.87
N LEU A 109 -0.09 -4.00 5.07
CA LEU A 109 0.06 -3.59 3.67
C LEU A 109 -0.09 -2.07 3.46
N LEU A 110 -1.00 -1.42 4.20
CA LEU A 110 -1.45 -0.05 3.93
C LEU A 110 -0.91 1.00 4.91
N THR A 111 -0.02 0.63 5.85
CA THR A 111 0.42 1.57 6.90
C THR A 111 1.16 2.77 6.33
N MET A 112 0.41 3.86 6.15
CA MET A 112 0.89 5.24 6.21
C MET A 112 1.25 5.56 7.66
N ARG A 113 2.46 5.23 8.08
CA ARG A 113 3.12 5.92 9.19
C ARG A 113 4.19 6.79 8.57
N SER A 114 3.83 8.05 8.32
CA SER A 114 4.70 9.24 8.19
C SER A 114 3.85 10.37 7.60
N CYS A 115 3.16 11.11 8.46
CA CYS A 115 3.21 12.56 8.37
C CYS A 115 4.29 13.01 9.34
#